data_AF-A0A3N5JHX2-F1
#
_entry.id   AF-A0A3N5JHX2-F1
#
_cell.length_a   1.000
_cell.length_b   1.000
_cell.length_c   1.000
_cell.angle_alpha   90.00
_cell.angle_beta   90.00
_cell.angle_gamma   90.00
#
_symmetry.space_group_name_H-M   'P 1'
#
loop_
_entity.id
_entity.type
_entity.pdbx_description
1 polymer ?
#
loop_
_entity_poly.entity_id
_entity_poly.type
_entity_poly.pdbx_seq_one_letter_code
_entity_poly.pdbx_strand_id
1 'polypeptide(L)'
;MKRFAISFLLMGLVPIFGQYYDDFSVVRAQVDFSRVLREWDGFGFNYVQVSQTGDYQQDPQEYGGFSILSEEERREIIELVFGNEGLKPGILKMFCDPWHQRDIGTPFDHTTTTEWMRYFVREGLKLARARGDSLQIITTLYGPPAWATKQKFLRGRDLDPEQKYNLANYIVDWVEFLRVNENFPIRYISLHNEGEDWMRWPADGKSGNIGTGHDYNMFWPPEQVVDFLKFMRPMLDSRSLNDVGLTPGECTNWYRFSYWGYADAIADDPGALSNLGLVVSHGFYGGGYGRWFGEHRSIGIDRIRELRPEMKAWVTSTSWSKMDVENLKEHHGNIYTAKVNGIIPWAGI
;
A
#
# COMPACT_ATOMS: atom_id res chain seq x y z
N MET A 1 -17.85 38.11 -57.59
CA MET A 1 -17.34 37.04 -58.46
C MET A 1 -16.48 36.09 -57.62
N LYS A 2 -16.81 34.79 -57.68
CA LYS A 2 -15.98 33.58 -57.54
C LYS A 2 -15.01 33.50 -56.33
N ARG A 3 -15.35 32.70 -55.31
CA ARG A 3 -15.06 31.25 -55.14
C ARG A 3 -13.60 30.98 -54.72
N PHE A 4 -13.43 30.43 -53.52
CA PHE A 4 -12.69 29.19 -53.17
C PHE A 4 -12.79 29.03 -51.64
N ALA A 5 -13.80 28.32 -51.13
CA ALA A 5 -13.79 26.88 -50.81
C ALA A 5 -12.91 26.59 -49.58
N ILE A 6 -13.50 26.51 -48.38
CA ILE A 6 -13.85 25.23 -47.71
C ILE A 6 -12.67 24.25 -47.74
N SER A 7 -11.85 24.27 -46.68
CA SER A 7 -10.95 23.21 -46.18
C SER A 7 -10.18 23.84 -45.03
N PHE A 8 -10.53 23.68 -43.76
CA PHE A 8 -10.41 22.45 -42.99
C PHE A 8 -11.40 22.52 -41.81
N LEU A 9 -12.59 21.95 -42.01
CA LEU A 9 -13.44 21.50 -40.92
C LEU A 9 -13.16 20.00 -40.76
N LEU A 10 -12.05 19.66 -40.11
CA LEU A 10 -11.61 18.28 -39.88
C LEU A 10 -10.97 18.12 -38.50
N MET A 11 -11.57 18.77 -37.50
CA MET A 11 -11.25 18.58 -36.07
C MET A 11 -12.52 18.38 -35.24
N GLY A 12 -13.51 17.71 -35.83
CA GLY A 12 -14.77 17.41 -35.16
C GLY A 12 -15.42 16.20 -35.78
N LEU A 13 -14.74 15.04 -35.70
CA LEU A 13 -15.26 13.69 -35.91
C LEU A 13 -14.09 12.70 -35.67
N VAL A 14 -13.65 12.58 -34.42
CA VAL A 14 -13.06 11.33 -33.95
C VAL A 14 -13.96 10.83 -32.83
N PRO A 15 -15.05 10.17 -33.23
CA PRO A 15 -15.28 8.86 -32.67
C PRO A 15 -15.47 7.86 -33.85
N ILE A 16 -15.35 6.55 -33.61
CA ILE A 16 -15.94 5.50 -34.49
C ILE A 16 -15.08 5.02 -35.70
N PHE A 17 -13.84 4.54 -35.50
CA PHE A 17 -13.18 3.66 -36.50
C PHE A 17 -13.12 2.17 -36.10
N GLY A 18 -13.94 1.75 -35.14
CA GLY A 18 -14.24 0.32 -34.96
C GLY A 18 -15.51 -0.01 -35.73
N GLN A 19 -15.44 -0.90 -36.73
CA GLN A 19 -16.60 -1.28 -37.54
C GLN A 19 -17.66 -2.10 -36.76
N TYR A 20 -17.34 -2.58 -35.55
CA TYR A 20 -18.14 -3.56 -34.81
C TYR A 20 -18.11 -3.36 -33.28
N TYR A 21 -18.35 -2.13 -32.78
CA TYR A 21 -18.26 -1.83 -31.35
C TYR A 21 -19.22 -2.63 -30.45
N ASP A 22 -20.37 -3.06 -30.99
CA ASP A 22 -21.41 -3.77 -30.23
C ASP A 22 -21.59 -5.24 -30.67
N ASP A 23 -20.85 -5.69 -31.68
CA ASP A 23 -20.91 -7.06 -32.18
C ASP A 23 -19.78 -7.90 -31.59
N PHE A 24 -20.01 -8.45 -30.40
CA PHE A 24 -19.04 -9.36 -29.76
C PHE A 24 -18.89 -10.70 -30.51
N SER A 25 -19.73 -11.01 -31.51
CA SER A 25 -19.60 -12.24 -32.30
C SER A 25 -18.42 -12.21 -33.28
N VAL A 26 -17.92 -11.02 -33.63
CA VAL A 26 -16.70 -10.86 -34.44
C VAL A 26 -15.42 -10.79 -33.60
N VAL A 27 -15.53 -10.68 -32.27
CA VAL A 27 -14.40 -10.71 -31.36
C VAL A 27 -13.98 -12.15 -31.11
N ARG A 28 -12.83 -12.55 -31.63
CA ARG A 28 -12.24 -13.87 -31.37
C ARG A 28 -11.60 -13.93 -29.98
N ALA A 29 -12.42 -13.93 -28.93
CA ALA A 29 -12.01 -14.13 -27.55
C ALA A 29 -12.50 -15.48 -27.03
N GLN A 30 -11.65 -16.19 -26.30
CA GLN A 30 -12.00 -17.42 -25.59
C GLN A 30 -11.31 -17.44 -24.23
N VAL A 31 -11.96 -18.05 -23.23
CA VAL A 31 -11.33 -18.33 -21.95
C VAL A 31 -10.60 -19.67 -22.07
N ASP A 32 -9.29 -19.66 -21.87
CA ASP A 32 -8.45 -20.86 -21.90
C ASP A 32 -8.09 -21.27 -20.47
N PHE A 33 -8.89 -22.17 -19.89
CA PHE A 33 -8.67 -22.69 -18.53
C PHE A 33 -7.41 -23.56 -18.40
N SER A 34 -6.76 -23.96 -19.51
CA SER A 34 -5.47 -24.68 -19.45
C SER A 34 -4.29 -23.76 -19.12
N ARG A 35 -4.48 -22.44 -19.23
CA ARG A 35 -3.45 -21.43 -18.96
C ARG A 35 -3.74 -20.71 -17.64
N VAL A 36 -3.13 -21.21 -16.57
CA VAL A 36 -3.16 -20.51 -15.27
C VAL A 36 -2.19 -19.34 -15.32
N LEU A 37 -2.68 -18.12 -15.09
CA LEU A 37 -1.85 -16.92 -15.09
C LEU A 37 -1.00 -16.77 -13.83
N ARG A 38 -1.64 -16.90 -12.65
CA ARG A 38 -1.03 -16.85 -11.32
C ARG A 38 -2.07 -17.15 -10.25
N GLU A 39 -1.59 -17.50 -9.05
CA GLU A 39 -2.41 -17.53 -7.85
C GLU A 39 -2.90 -16.12 -7.49
N TRP A 40 -4.14 -16.04 -6.98
CA TRP A 40 -4.77 -14.79 -6.56
C TRP A 40 -5.00 -14.83 -5.05
N ASP A 41 -4.50 -13.81 -4.36
CA ASP A 41 -4.60 -13.69 -2.90
C ASP A 41 -5.84 -12.87 -2.49
N GLY A 42 -6.36 -12.02 -3.38
CA GLY A 42 -7.65 -11.36 -3.18
C GLY A 42 -7.70 -9.87 -3.51
N PHE A 43 -8.91 -9.34 -3.46
CA PHE A 43 -9.14 -7.92 -3.27
C PHE A 43 -9.14 -7.61 -1.79
N GLY A 44 -8.75 -6.39 -1.44
CA GLY A 44 -8.65 -5.98 -0.06
C GLY A 44 -9.28 -4.66 0.26
N PHE A 45 -9.09 -4.28 1.52
CA PHE A 45 -9.64 -3.08 2.11
C PHE A 45 -8.60 -2.43 3.03
N ASN A 46 -8.63 -1.11 3.10
CA ASN A 46 -7.81 -0.33 4.01
C ASN A 46 -8.71 0.61 4.81
N TYR A 47 -8.56 0.58 6.13
CA TYR A 47 -9.16 1.54 7.05
C TYR A 47 -8.05 2.43 7.61
N VAL A 48 -8.15 3.74 7.41
CA VAL A 48 -7.17 4.70 7.90
C VAL A 48 -7.79 5.47 9.05
N GLN A 49 -7.18 5.38 10.24
CA GLN A 49 -7.63 6.14 11.41
C GLN A 49 -6.87 7.47 11.48
N VAL A 50 -5.60 7.42 11.85
CA VAL A 50 -4.76 8.63 12.00
C VAL A 50 -3.98 8.87 10.73
N SER A 51 -4.15 10.05 10.11
CA SER A 51 -3.59 10.32 8.79
C SER A 51 -2.49 11.37 8.77
N GLN A 52 -2.71 12.54 9.37
CA GLN A 52 -1.87 13.73 9.13
C GLN A 52 -1.75 14.69 10.33
N THR A 53 -2.31 14.37 11.51
CA THR A 53 -2.26 15.27 12.67
C THR A 53 -0.82 15.46 13.14
N GLY A 54 -0.44 16.70 13.42
CA GLY A 54 0.86 17.05 14.01
C GLY A 54 0.89 16.92 15.53
N ASP A 55 -0.28 16.82 16.16
CA ASP A 55 -0.46 16.64 17.60
C ASP A 55 -1.77 15.90 17.87
N TYR A 56 -1.70 14.59 18.04
CA TYR A 56 -2.89 13.76 18.25
C TYR A 56 -3.65 14.11 19.54
N GLN A 57 -2.99 14.68 20.55
CA GLN A 57 -3.68 15.05 21.80
C GLN A 57 -4.56 16.29 21.61
N GLN A 58 -4.17 17.21 20.73
CA GLN A 58 -4.91 18.43 20.43
C GLN A 58 -5.89 18.26 19.27
N ASP A 59 -5.49 17.51 18.25
CA ASP A 59 -6.27 17.25 17.04
C ASP A 59 -6.28 15.74 16.74
N PRO A 60 -7.11 14.96 17.49
CA PRO A 60 -7.24 13.53 17.26
C PRO A 60 -7.98 13.30 15.94
N GLN A 61 -7.21 13.17 14.87
CA GLN A 61 -7.76 12.85 13.56
C GLN A 61 -8.32 11.44 13.52
N GLU A 62 -9.43 11.29 12.80
CA GLU A 62 -10.08 10.01 12.59
C GLU A 62 -10.66 9.97 11.17
N TYR A 63 -9.80 9.64 10.21
CA TYR A 63 -10.08 9.72 8.78
C TYR A 63 -11.23 8.81 8.36
N GLY A 64 -11.33 7.60 8.94
CA GLY A 64 -12.38 6.63 8.64
C GLY A 64 -13.73 6.88 9.35
N GLY A 65 -13.83 7.91 10.20
CA GLY A 65 -15.09 8.38 10.77
C GLY A 65 -15.79 7.49 11.81
N PHE A 66 -15.30 6.30 12.16
CA PHE A 66 -15.94 5.43 13.16
C PHE A 66 -16.11 6.07 14.54
N SER A 67 -15.26 7.03 14.90
CA SER A 67 -15.34 7.74 16.19
C SER A 67 -16.62 8.56 16.37
N ILE A 68 -17.24 9.02 15.29
CA ILE A 68 -18.44 9.88 15.31
C ILE A 68 -19.73 9.11 15.06
N LEU A 69 -19.63 7.83 14.69
CA LEU A 69 -20.76 6.99 14.37
C LEU A 69 -21.37 6.32 15.62
N SER A 70 -22.65 5.99 15.54
CA SER A 70 -23.30 5.05 16.47
C SER A 70 -22.78 3.62 16.29
N GLU A 71 -23.11 2.72 17.23
CA GLU A 71 -22.76 1.30 17.08
C GLU A 71 -23.50 0.67 15.89
N GLU A 72 -24.75 1.08 15.66
CA GLU A 72 -25.57 0.64 14.54
C GLU A 72 -24.95 1.02 13.19
N GLU A 73 -24.53 2.27 13.03
CA GLU A 73 -23.87 2.76 11.81
C GLU A 73 -22.51 2.07 11.58
N ARG A 74 -21.71 1.88 12.64
CA ARG A 74 -20.46 1.10 12.52
C ARG A 74 -20.75 -0.33 12.06
N ARG A 75 -21.78 -0.98 12.61
CA ARG A 75 -22.17 -2.34 12.23
C ARG A 75 -22.66 -2.41 10.78
N GLU A 76 -23.38 -1.40 10.31
CA GLU A 76 -23.79 -1.31 8.90
C GLU A 76 -22.57 -1.30 7.97
N ILE A 77 -21.57 -0.45 8.26
CA ILE A 77 -20.33 -0.41 7.46
C ILE A 77 -19.60 -1.76 7.50
N ILE A 78 -19.51 -2.38 8.69
CA ILE A 78 -18.90 -3.71 8.82
C ILE A 78 -19.64 -4.76 7.99
N GLU A 79 -20.97 -4.72 7.93
CA GLU A 79 -21.76 -5.64 7.12
C GLU A 79 -21.59 -5.36 5.61
N LEU A 80 -21.54 -4.09 5.19
CA LEU A 80 -21.28 -3.72 3.80
C LEU A 80 -19.90 -4.19 3.32
N VAL A 81 -18.89 -4.22 4.21
CA VAL A 81 -17.54 -4.66 3.85
C VAL A 81 -17.38 -6.17 3.99
N PHE A 82 -17.75 -6.76 5.13
CA PHE A 82 -17.41 -8.15 5.49
C PHE A 82 -18.60 -9.11 5.52
N GLY A 83 -19.82 -8.58 5.46
CA GLY A 83 -21.06 -9.32 5.50
C GLY A 83 -21.23 -10.31 4.36
N ASN A 84 -22.27 -11.15 4.44
CA ASN A 84 -22.50 -12.20 3.43
C ASN A 84 -22.77 -11.64 2.04
N GLU A 85 -23.37 -10.45 1.96
CA GLU A 85 -23.64 -9.71 0.72
C GLU A 85 -22.67 -8.54 0.51
N GLY A 86 -21.67 -8.39 1.38
CA GLY A 86 -20.69 -7.31 1.33
C GLY A 86 -19.55 -7.56 0.33
N LEU A 87 -18.53 -6.70 0.40
CA LEU A 87 -17.34 -6.79 -0.46
C LEU A 87 -16.52 -8.08 -0.26
N LYS A 88 -16.54 -8.64 0.95
CA LYS A 88 -15.84 -9.87 1.35
C LYS A 88 -14.34 -9.82 0.96
N PRO A 89 -13.58 -8.84 1.45
CA PRO A 89 -12.15 -8.75 1.14
C PRO A 89 -11.41 -10.00 1.62
N GLY A 90 -10.35 -10.40 0.92
CA GLY A 90 -9.45 -11.49 1.32
C GLY A 90 -8.15 -11.01 1.98
N ILE A 91 -7.78 -9.75 1.74
CA ILE A 91 -6.57 -9.13 2.27
C ILE A 91 -6.89 -7.76 2.87
N LEU A 92 -6.17 -7.36 3.92
CA LEU A 92 -6.36 -6.07 4.57
C LEU A 92 -5.02 -5.37 4.77
N LYS A 93 -5.06 -4.04 4.81
CA LYS A 93 -3.95 -3.19 5.20
C LYS A 93 -4.24 -2.49 6.52
N MET A 94 -3.23 -2.45 7.39
CA MET A 94 -3.23 -1.66 8.61
C MET A 94 -2.01 -0.75 8.64
N PHE A 95 -2.13 0.41 9.28
CA PHE A 95 -1.01 1.34 9.44
C PHE A 95 -0.41 1.27 10.84
N CYS A 96 0.91 1.40 10.90
CA CYS A 96 1.64 1.77 12.10
C CYS A 96 1.94 3.27 11.98
N ASP A 97 1.12 4.09 12.62
CA ASP A 97 1.31 5.54 12.68
C ASP A 97 2.45 5.90 13.66
N PRO A 98 2.90 7.16 13.76
CA PRO A 98 4.11 7.52 14.53
C PRO A 98 3.88 7.68 16.04
N TRP A 99 2.66 7.48 16.55
CA TRP A 99 2.28 7.86 17.91
C TRP A 99 2.38 6.74 18.94
N HIS A 100 2.75 5.52 18.53
CA HIS A 100 2.79 4.37 19.44
C HIS A 100 3.90 4.40 20.50
N GLN A 101 4.81 5.38 20.46
CA GLN A 101 5.89 5.50 21.44
C GLN A 101 6.40 6.94 21.49
N ARG A 102 6.32 7.54 22.67
CA ARG A 102 6.73 8.94 22.89
C ARG A 102 8.25 9.13 22.73
N ASP A 103 9.03 8.31 23.43
CA ASP A 103 10.49 8.39 23.46
C ASP A 103 11.10 6.99 23.42
N ILE A 104 12.37 6.89 23.02
CA ILE A 104 13.10 5.62 22.99
C ILE A 104 13.13 5.01 24.39
N GLY A 105 12.70 3.76 24.51
CA GLY A 105 12.70 3.02 25.77
C GLY A 105 11.50 3.29 26.67
N THR A 106 10.58 4.18 26.31
CA THR A 106 9.27 4.26 26.98
C THR A 106 8.37 3.12 26.53
N PRO A 107 7.39 2.70 27.34
CA PRO A 107 6.41 1.70 26.92
C PRO A 107 5.71 2.08 25.60
N PHE A 108 5.38 1.06 24.80
CA PHE A 108 4.57 1.23 23.62
C PHE A 108 3.09 1.42 23.99
N ASP A 109 2.42 2.33 23.32
CA ASP A 109 0.97 2.52 23.33
C ASP A 109 0.42 2.26 21.93
N HIS A 110 0.12 0.99 21.67
CA HIS A 110 -0.48 0.55 20.42
C HIS A 110 -1.98 0.78 20.35
N THR A 111 -2.59 1.46 21.33
CA THR A 111 -4.04 1.47 21.50
C THR A 111 -4.69 2.81 21.21
N THR A 112 -4.08 3.90 21.64
CA THR A 112 -4.67 5.26 21.62
C THR A 112 -4.99 5.75 20.21
N THR A 113 -4.14 5.47 19.22
CA THR A 113 -4.31 5.95 17.83
C THR A 113 -4.90 4.90 16.88
N THR A 114 -5.16 3.69 17.36
CA THR A 114 -5.57 2.57 16.49
C THR A 114 -6.86 1.89 16.91
N GLU A 115 -7.57 2.42 17.90
CA GLU A 115 -8.81 1.83 18.43
C GLU A 115 -9.80 1.43 17.35
N TRP A 116 -10.15 2.34 16.45
CA TRP A 116 -11.16 2.14 15.42
C TRP A 116 -10.66 1.27 14.27
N MET A 117 -9.39 1.42 13.88
CA MET A 117 -8.77 0.53 12.90
C MET A 117 -8.77 -0.93 13.43
N ARG A 118 -8.43 -1.14 14.70
CA ARG A 118 -8.47 -2.47 15.32
C ARG A 118 -9.90 -2.97 15.49
N TYR A 119 -10.84 -2.12 15.89
CA TYR A 119 -12.26 -2.46 15.94
C TYR A 119 -12.76 -2.96 14.58
N PHE A 120 -12.49 -2.21 13.51
CA PHE A 120 -12.90 -2.56 12.15
C PHE A 120 -12.38 -3.94 11.73
N VAL A 121 -11.09 -4.19 11.94
CA VAL A 121 -10.46 -5.48 11.62
C VAL A 121 -11.00 -6.60 12.49
N ARG A 122 -11.21 -6.36 13.79
CA ARG A 122 -11.70 -7.37 14.74
C ARG A 122 -13.12 -7.83 14.38
N GLU A 123 -14.02 -6.89 14.11
CA GLU A 123 -15.40 -7.22 13.74
C GLU A 123 -15.48 -7.87 12.34
N GLY A 124 -14.69 -7.37 11.38
CA GLY A 124 -14.58 -7.99 10.06
C GLY A 124 -14.04 -9.42 10.10
N LEU A 125 -13.03 -9.68 10.93
CA LEU A 125 -12.48 -11.03 11.15
C LEU A 125 -13.51 -12.00 11.73
N LYS A 126 -14.40 -11.55 12.63
CA LYS A 126 -15.47 -12.40 13.17
C LYS A 126 -16.40 -12.88 12.05
N LEU A 127 -16.83 -11.97 11.18
CA LEU A 127 -17.72 -12.29 10.06
C LEU A 127 -17.04 -13.20 9.03
N ALA A 128 -15.78 -12.90 8.66
CA ALA A 128 -15.02 -13.75 7.75
C ALA A 128 -14.86 -15.17 8.31
N ARG A 129 -14.46 -15.30 9.58
CA ARG A 129 -14.30 -16.62 10.24
C ARG A 129 -15.62 -17.38 10.36
N ALA A 130 -16.72 -16.70 10.66
CA ALA A 130 -18.04 -17.32 10.74
C ALA A 130 -18.49 -17.94 9.41
N ARG A 131 -18.02 -17.37 8.29
CA ARG A 131 -18.26 -17.90 6.94
C ARG A 131 -17.25 -18.97 6.49
N GLY A 132 -16.19 -19.21 7.27
CA GLY A 132 -15.10 -20.12 6.91
C GLY A 132 -14.02 -19.49 6.01
N ASP A 133 -14.04 -18.16 5.85
CA ASP A 133 -13.04 -17.44 5.08
C ASP A 133 -11.78 -17.13 5.90
N SER A 134 -10.67 -16.90 5.20
CA SER A 134 -9.42 -16.44 5.77
C SER A 134 -9.09 -15.02 5.32
N LEU A 135 -8.74 -14.15 6.26
CA LEU A 135 -8.15 -12.85 5.98
C LEU A 135 -6.63 -12.91 6.16
N GLN A 136 -5.90 -12.21 5.30
CA GLN A 136 -4.47 -11.92 5.49
C GLN A 136 -4.27 -10.44 5.70
N ILE A 137 -3.35 -10.06 6.59
CA ILE A 137 -3.11 -8.65 6.90
C ILE A 137 -1.65 -8.30 6.60
N ILE A 138 -1.46 -7.18 5.89
CA ILE A 138 -0.18 -6.47 5.83
C ILE A 138 -0.25 -5.22 6.72
N THR A 139 0.75 -5.03 7.56
CA THR A 139 0.92 -3.74 8.26
C THR A 139 2.00 -2.91 7.59
N THR A 140 1.84 -1.59 7.56
CA THR A 140 2.79 -0.67 6.94
C THR A 140 3.24 0.38 7.93
N LEU A 141 4.55 0.63 8.03
CA LEU A 141 5.03 1.84 8.70
C LEU A 141 4.53 3.06 7.91
N TYR A 142 3.55 3.75 8.48
CA TYR A 142 2.99 4.93 7.83
C TYR A 142 3.96 6.10 7.91
N GLY A 143 4.60 6.24 9.07
CA GLY A 143 5.74 7.11 9.30
C GLY A 143 6.37 6.82 10.66
N PRO A 144 7.65 7.17 10.83
CA PRO A 144 8.34 6.94 12.10
C PRO A 144 7.96 8.01 13.15
N PRO A 145 8.08 7.68 14.45
CA PRO A 145 8.11 8.70 15.49
C PRO A 145 9.19 9.76 15.22
N ALA A 146 8.98 10.98 15.74
CA ALA A 146 9.92 12.09 15.55
C ALA A 146 11.35 11.75 15.98
N TRP A 147 11.51 11.00 17.09
CA TRP A 147 12.82 10.60 17.62
C TRP A 147 13.64 9.73 16.64
N ALA A 148 12.99 9.00 15.73
CA ALA A 148 13.66 8.16 14.75
C ALA A 148 14.20 8.95 13.56
N THR A 149 13.70 10.16 13.31
CA THR A 149 14.20 10.99 12.21
C THR A 149 15.49 11.70 12.60
N LYS A 150 16.33 12.02 11.62
CA LYS A 150 17.53 12.86 11.80
C LYS A 150 17.15 14.28 12.21
N GLN A 151 16.01 14.77 11.72
CA GLN A 151 15.55 16.12 11.99
C GLN A 151 14.82 16.28 13.34
N LYS A 152 14.48 15.19 14.03
CA LYS A 152 13.85 15.16 15.35
C LYS A 152 12.48 15.84 15.41
N PHE A 153 11.74 15.80 14.30
CA PHE A 153 10.34 16.22 14.25
C PHE A 153 9.54 15.27 13.34
N LEU A 154 8.21 15.27 13.48
CA LEU A 154 7.34 14.39 12.68
C LEU A 154 7.51 14.66 11.20
N ARG A 155 7.56 13.59 10.40
CA ARG A 155 7.74 13.72 8.95
C ARG A 155 9.08 14.37 8.55
N GLY A 156 10.10 14.24 9.40
CA GLY A 156 11.49 14.51 9.03
C GLY A 156 11.90 13.66 7.83
N ARG A 157 12.72 14.24 6.94
CA ARG A 157 13.09 13.61 5.67
C ARG A 157 13.88 12.31 5.86
N ASP A 158 14.87 12.31 6.74
CA ASP A 158 15.87 11.24 6.77
C ASP A 158 15.78 10.45 8.08
N LEU A 159 16.02 9.14 8.02
CA LEU A 159 16.25 8.31 9.19
C LEU A 159 17.52 8.77 9.92
N ASP A 160 17.48 8.82 11.25
CA ASP A 160 18.69 8.87 12.05
C ASP A 160 19.34 7.47 12.06
N PRO A 161 20.57 7.30 11.53
CA PRO A 161 21.23 6.00 11.47
C PRO A 161 21.40 5.33 12.84
N GLU A 162 21.53 6.12 13.92
CA GLU A 162 21.63 5.58 15.28
C GLU A 162 20.31 4.97 15.77
N GLN A 163 19.20 5.31 15.12
CA GLN A 163 17.85 4.90 15.51
C GLN A 163 17.26 3.78 14.66
N LYS A 164 18.00 3.26 13.67
CA LYS A 164 17.48 2.25 12.74
C LYS A 164 16.96 0.98 13.45
N TYR A 165 17.68 0.52 14.47
CA TYR A 165 17.27 -0.65 15.25
C TYR A 165 16.09 -0.35 16.19
N ASN A 166 16.02 0.87 16.73
CA ASN A 166 14.88 1.31 17.54
C ASN A 166 13.62 1.44 16.69
N LEU A 167 13.73 1.96 15.46
CA LEU A 167 12.61 2.01 14.52
C LEU A 167 12.18 0.61 14.07
N ALA A 168 13.12 -0.29 13.79
CA ALA A 168 12.76 -1.68 13.51
C ALA A 168 12.07 -2.35 14.70
N ASN A 169 12.55 -2.11 15.92
CA ASN A 169 11.92 -2.59 17.15
C ASN A 169 10.49 -2.06 17.28
N TYR A 170 10.25 -0.78 16.97
CA TYR A 170 8.94 -0.15 16.94
C TYR A 170 7.96 -0.85 15.98
N ILE A 171 8.41 -1.17 14.77
CA ILE A 171 7.60 -1.89 13.77
C ILE A 171 7.31 -3.32 14.22
N VAL A 172 8.32 -4.01 14.77
CA VAL A 172 8.19 -5.40 15.23
C VAL A 172 7.26 -5.50 16.45
N ASP A 173 7.35 -4.56 17.39
CA ASP A 173 6.49 -4.53 18.58
C ASP A 173 5.02 -4.38 18.22
N TRP A 174 4.72 -3.52 17.25
CA TRP A 174 3.37 -3.37 16.72
C TRP A 174 2.82 -4.70 16.14
N VAL A 175 3.63 -5.42 15.37
CA VAL A 175 3.23 -6.73 14.82
C VAL A 175 3.02 -7.76 15.91
N GLU A 176 3.90 -7.80 16.91
CA GLU A 176 3.76 -8.69 18.05
C GLU A 176 2.44 -8.39 18.80
N PHE A 177 2.16 -7.11 19.08
CA PHE A 177 0.91 -6.69 19.69
C PHE A 177 -0.32 -7.15 18.88
N LEU A 178 -0.32 -6.93 17.56
CA LEU A 178 -1.43 -7.39 16.70
C LEU A 178 -1.58 -8.92 16.69
N ARG A 179 -0.48 -9.67 16.77
CA ARG A 179 -0.52 -11.15 16.80
C ARG A 179 -0.94 -11.69 18.15
N VAL A 180 -0.41 -11.14 19.24
CA VAL A 180 -0.55 -11.67 20.60
C VAL A 180 -1.80 -11.13 21.28
N ASN A 181 -2.03 -9.82 21.23
CA ASN A 181 -3.13 -9.17 21.93
C ASN A 181 -4.42 -9.16 21.11
N GLU A 182 -4.33 -8.95 19.80
CA GLU A 182 -5.50 -8.91 18.91
C GLU A 182 -5.82 -10.24 18.23
N ASN A 183 -4.87 -11.18 18.20
CA ASN A 183 -4.99 -12.45 17.48
C ASN A 183 -5.35 -12.25 15.99
N PHE A 184 -4.73 -11.24 15.37
CA PHE A 184 -4.92 -10.90 13.96
C PHE A 184 -3.98 -11.71 13.06
N PRO A 185 -4.43 -12.15 11.88
CA PRO A 185 -3.60 -12.92 10.93
C PRO A 185 -2.61 -12.04 10.16
N ILE A 186 -1.68 -11.38 10.87
CA ILE A 186 -0.61 -10.60 10.25
C ILE A 186 0.31 -11.54 9.48
N ARG A 187 0.50 -11.26 8.19
CA ARG A 187 1.36 -12.02 7.28
C ARG A 187 2.57 -11.23 6.81
N TYR A 188 2.45 -9.91 6.70
CA TYR A 188 3.50 -9.10 6.10
C TYR A 188 3.71 -7.76 6.83
N ILE A 189 4.94 -7.27 6.75
CA ILE A 189 5.37 -5.93 7.16
C ILE A 189 5.84 -5.16 5.92
N SER A 190 5.32 -3.95 5.74
CA SER A 190 5.81 -2.98 4.79
C SER A 190 6.61 -1.88 5.47
N LEU A 191 7.84 -1.70 5.00
CA LEU A 191 8.82 -0.83 5.64
C LEU A 191 8.49 0.66 5.55
N HIS A 192 7.71 1.07 4.54
CA HIS A 192 7.34 2.46 4.37
C HIS A 192 6.12 2.64 3.47
N ASN A 193 5.39 3.74 3.65
CA ASN A 193 4.38 4.24 2.71
C ASN A 193 4.97 5.36 1.84
N GLU A 194 5.05 5.21 0.52
CA GLU A 194 5.49 6.23 -0.45
C GLU A 194 6.79 6.98 -0.08
N GLY A 195 7.76 6.23 0.45
CA GLY A 195 9.03 6.76 0.92
C GLY A 195 10.07 6.97 -0.18
N GLU A 196 9.79 6.59 -1.42
CA GLU A 196 10.80 6.57 -2.49
C GLU A 196 11.12 7.95 -3.08
N ASP A 197 10.23 8.93 -2.88
CA ASP A 197 10.30 10.24 -3.54
C ASP A 197 11.05 11.28 -2.72
N TRP A 198 12.37 11.33 -2.93
CA TRP A 198 13.27 12.31 -2.31
C TRP A 198 12.87 13.78 -2.57
N MET A 199 12.05 14.06 -3.60
CA MET A 199 11.57 15.41 -3.94
C MET A 199 10.32 15.82 -3.15
N ARG A 200 9.81 14.98 -2.23
CA ARG A 200 8.69 15.34 -1.34
C ARG A 200 9.12 16.21 -0.16
N TRP A 201 10.42 16.36 0.07
CA TRP A 201 10.99 17.19 1.13
C TRP A 201 11.96 18.23 0.57
N PRO A 202 12.16 19.37 1.26
CA PRO A 202 13.30 20.23 0.98
C PRO A 202 14.61 19.49 1.25
N ALA A 203 15.70 19.95 0.63
CA ALA A 203 17.01 19.30 0.74
C ALA A 203 17.54 19.23 2.19
N ASP A 204 17.18 20.20 3.03
CA ASP A 204 17.55 20.21 4.45
C ASP A 204 16.58 19.39 5.33
N GLY A 205 15.48 18.91 4.75
CA GLY A 205 14.45 18.12 5.41
C GLY A 205 13.67 18.88 6.48
N LYS A 206 13.73 20.22 6.55
CA LYS A 206 13.18 21.03 7.66
C LYS A 206 11.69 21.39 7.55
N SER A 207 11.00 20.96 6.50
CA SER A 207 9.54 21.03 6.41
C SER A 207 9.00 19.73 5.85
N GLY A 208 8.19 19.04 6.64
CA GLY A 208 7.42 17.89 6.19
C GLY A 208 6.08 18.28 5.57
N ASN A 209 5.58 19.52 5.74
CA ASN A 209 4.18 19.85 5.42
C ASN A 209 3.17 18.90 6.11
N ILE A 210 3.49 18.44 7.32
CA ILE A 210 2.56 17.65 8.14
C ILE A 210 1.39 18.55 8.58
N GLY A 211 0.17 18.02 8.60
CA GLY A 211 -1.05 18.78 8.91
C GLY A 211 -1.58 19.66 7.77
N THR A 212 -0.91 19.71 6.61
CA THR A 212 -1.34 20.50 5.44
C THR A 212 -1.57 19.66 4.17
N GLY A 213 -1.83 18.36 4.33
CA GLY A 213 -2.22 17.47 3.24
C GLY A 213 -1.26 16.32 2.94
N HIS A 214 -0.18 16.14 3.72
CA HIS A 214 0.76 15.04 3.54
C HIS A 214 0.76 14.03 4.69
N ASP A 215 0.93 12.76 4.33
CA ASP A 215 1.07 11.62 5.22
C ASP A 215 2.40 11.62 6.00
N TYR A 216 2.48 10.78 7.03
CA TYR A 216 3.60 10.73 7.99
C TYR A 216 4.97 10.25 7.47
N ASN A 217 5.06 9.82 6.21
CA ASN A 217 6.23 9.11 5.69
C ASN A 217 7.55 9.90 5.82
N MET A 218 8.65 9.20 5.59
CA MET A 218 10.01 9.76 5.44
C MET A 218 10.62 9.25 4.13
N PHE A 219 11.77 9.78 3.73
CA PHE A 219 12.51 9.28 2.58
C PHE A 219 13.21 7.94 2.94
N TRP A 220 13.06 6.96 2.05
CA TRP A 220 13.64 5.63 2.14
C TRP A 220 14.43 5.37 0.86
N PRO A 221 15.77 5.45 0.87
CA PRO A 221 16.53 5.05 -0.32
C PRO A 221 16.65 3.50 -0.41
N PRO A 222 16.88 2.93 -1.61
CA PRO A 222 16.96 1.48 -1.80
C PRO A 222 17.94 0.75 -0.87
N GLU A 223 19.10 1.35 -0.58
CA GLU A 223 20.10 0.77 0.32
C GLU A 223 19.60 0.66 1.77
N GLN A 224 18.75 1.59 2.22
CA GLN A 224 18.14 1.52 3.55
C GLN A 224 17.11 0.40 3.61
N VAL A 225 16.35 0.18 2.53
CA VAL A 225 15.42 -0.95 2.41
C VAL A 225 16.18 -2.27 2.48
N VAL A 226 17.24 -2.42 1.70
CA VAL A 226 18.10 -3.61 1.72
C VAL A 226 18.68 -3.87 3.12
N ASP A 227 19.14 -2.84 3.81
CA ASP A 227 19.65 -2.97 5.19
C ASP A 227 18.55 -3.50 6.14
N PHE A 228 17.37 -2.88 6.13
CA PHE A 228 16.23 -3.30 6.97
C PHE A 228 15.78 -4.74 6.65
N LEU A 229 15.69 -5.13 5.38
CA LEU A 229 15.36 -6.50 4.99
C LEU A 229 16.35 -7.53 5.56
N LYS A 230 17.63 -7.17 5.65
CA LYS A 230 18.67 -8.05 6.21
C LYS A 230 18.56 -8.17 7.72
N PHE A 231 18.56 -7.05 8.45
CA PHE A 231 18.69 -7.11 9.91
C PHE A 231 17.35 -7.32 10.63
N MET A 232 16.20 -6.99 10.02
CA MET A 232 14.91 -7.19 10.68
C MET A 232 14.48 -8.67 10.74
N ARG A 233 14.92 -9.51 9.79
CA ARG A 233 14.60 -10.95 9.80
C ARG A 233 14.97 -11.63 11.13
N PRO A 234 16.23 -11.57 11.61
CA PRO A 234 16.58 -12.16 12.90
C PRO A 234 15.88 -11.50 14.09
N MET A 235 15.48 -10.21 13.99
CA MET A 235 14.68 -9.55 15.03
C MET A 235 13.25 -10.11 15.11
N LEU A 236 12.63 -10.43 13.98
CA LEU A 236 11.32 -11.10 13.96
C LEU A 236 11.43 -12.53 14.49
N ASP A 237 12.48 -13.25 14.10
CA ASP A 237 12.69 -14.64 14.51
C ASP A 237 12.91 -14.76 16.02
N SER A 238 13.61 -13.81 16.64
CA SER A 238 13.79 -13.78 18.11
C SER A 238 12.49 -13.54 18.88
N ARG A 239 11.46 -13.00 18.22
CA ARG A 239 10.11 -12.80 18.76
C ARG A 239 9.10 -13.85 18.30
N SER A 240 9.57 -14.98 17.76
CA SER A 240 8.72 -16.06 17.24
C SER A 240 7.76 -15.63 16.12
N LEU A 241 8.15 -14.61 15.33
CA LEU A 241 7.41 -14.09 14.17
C LEU A 241 8.00 -14.62 12.85
N ASN A 242 8.44 -15.88 12.83
CA ASN A 242 9.10 -16.52 11.70
C ASN A 242 8.19 -16.61 10.46
N ASP A 243 6.87 -16.63 10.65
CA ASP A 243 5.86 -16.71 9.58
C ASP A 243 5.41 -15.34 9.04
N VAL A 244 5.97 -14.23 9.55
CA VAL A 244 5.70 -12.88 9.06
C VAL A 244 6.76 -12.46 8.05
N GLY A 245 6.37 -12.21 6.81
CA GLY A 245 7.28 -11.78 5.74
C GLY A 245 7.59 -10.28 5.78
N LEU A 246 8.79 -9.90 5.34
CA LEU A 246 9.19 -8.51 5.12
C LEU A 246 8.94 -8.12 3.66
N THR A 247 8.60 -6.85 3.42
CA THR A 247 8.36 -6.30 2.07
C THR A 247 9.18 -5.01 1.89
N PRO A 248 9.44 -4.56 0.66
CA PRO A 248 10.42 -3.49 0.42
C PRO A 248 9.91 -2.09 0.75
N GLY A 249 8.64 -1.94 1.15
CA GLY A 249 7.97 -0.66 1.22
C GLY A 249 7.17 -0.35 -0.04
N GLU A 250 6.28 0.62 0.07
CA GLU A 250 5.24 0.88 -0.92
C GLU A 250 5.60 2.10 -1.76
N CYS A 251 6.28 1.91 -2.89
CA CYS A 251 6.51 3.01 -3.83
C CYS A 251 5.17 3.58 -4.33
N THR A 252 5.11 4.87 -4.71
CA THR A 252 3.89 5.50 -5.28
C THR A 252 3.34 4.73 -6.50
N ASN A 253 4.21 4.08 -7.29
CA ASN A 253 3.79 3.26 -8.42
C ASN A 253 4.86 2.22 -8.81
N TRP A 254 4.45 1.26 -9.63
CA TRP A 254 5.31 0.17 -10.12
C TRP A 254 6.50 0.64 -10.98
N TYR A 255 6.35 1.78 -11.67
CA TYR A 255 7.46 2.38 -12.41
C TYR A 255 8.59 2.78 -11.45
N ARG A 256 8.28 3.45 -10.34
CA ARG A 256 9.28 3.86 -9.35
C ARG A 256 9.93 2.66 -8.67
N PHE A 257 9.15 1.65 -8.28
CA PHE A 257 9.73 0.41 -7.74
C PHE A 257 10.78 -0.22 -8.69
N SER A 258 10.49 -0.18 -10.00
CA SER A 258 11.40 -0.75 -11.00
C SER A 258 12.60 0.15 -11.29
N TYR A 259 12.36 1.43 -11.61
CA TYR A 259 13.37 2.32 -12.19
C TYR A 259 14.09 3.22 -11.20
N TRP A 260 13.61 3.31 -9.96
CA TRP A 260 14.28 4.07 -8.92
C TRP A 260 15.18 3.19 -8.05
N GLY A 261 15.51 1.99 -8.56
CA GLY A 261 16.59 1.14 -8.04
C GLY A 261 16.18 0.16 -6.95
N TYR A 262 14.92 0.14 -6.51
CA TYR A 262 14.47 -0.77 -5.46
C TYR A 262 14.57 -2.24 -5.89
N ALA A 263 13.98 -2.59 -7.04
CA ALA A 263 14.01 -3.95 -7.53
C ALA A 263 15.45 -4.47 -7.73
N ASP A 264 16.32 -3.65 -8.32
CA ASP A 264 17.72 -4.00 -8.57
C ASP A 264 18.51 -4.14 -7.26
N ALA A 265 18.40 -3.17 -6.35
CA ALA A 265 19.11 -3.24 -5.06
C ALA A 265 18.74 -4.49 -4.25
N ILE A 266 17.47 -4.92 -4.30
CA ILE A 266 17.03 -6.14 -3.63
C ILE A 266 17.50 -7.39 -4.38
N ALA A 267 17.38 -7.42 -5.70
CA ALA A 267 17.79 -8.57 -6.52
C ALA A 267 19.29 -8.85 -6.42
N ASP A 268 20.10 -7.79 -6.26
CA ASP A 268 21.55 -7.87 -6.25
C ASP A 268 22.15 -8.13 -4.84
N ASP A 269 21.33 -8.09 -3.78
CA ASP A 269 21.73 -8.46 -2.42
C ASP A 269 21.08 -9.80 -2.00
N PRO A 270 21.83 -10.91 -1.95
CA PRO A 270 21.28 -12.23 -1.65
C PRO A 270 20.59 -12.32 -0.28
N GLY A 271 21.04 -11.54 0.72
CA GLY A 271 20.46 -11.53 2.05
C GLY A 271 19.13 -10.78 2.11
N ALA A 272 19.01 -9.66 1.40
CA ALA A 272 17.73 -8.97 1.26
C ALA A 272 16.75 -9.83 0.43
N LEU A 273 17.20 -10.41 -0.67
CA LEU A 273 16.38 -11.28 -1.52
C LEU A 273 15.88 -12.54 -0.80
N SER A 274 16.71 -13.16 0.05
CA SER A 274 16.28 -14.33 0.84
C SER A 274 15.22 -13.96 1.86
N ASN A 275 15.32 -12.78 2.46
CA ASN A 275 14.43 -12.32 3.52
C ASN A 275 13.15 -11.64 3.01
N LEU A 276 13.09 -11.33 1.71
CA LEU A 276 11.91 -10.81 1.05
C LEU A 276 10.77 -11.84 1.10
N GLY A 277 9.63 -11.43 1.64
CA GLY A 277 8.43 -12.27 1.76
C GLY A 277 7.33 -11.92 0.75
N LEU A 278 7.26 -10.67 0.30
CA LEU A 278 6.28 -10.18 -0.68
C LEU A 278 6.81 -8.90 -1.35
N VAL A 279 6.58 -8.75 -2.65
CA VAL A 279 6.82 -7.48 -3.36
C VAL A 279 5.59 -6.59 -3.21
N VAL A 280 5.76 -5.33 -2.83
CA VAL A 280 4.64 -4.39 -2.72
C VAL A 280 4.96 -3.05 -3.38
N SER A 281 3.92 -2.38 -3.82
CA SER A 281 3.92 -1.00 -4.30
C SER A 281 2.49 -0.50 -4.25
N HIS A 282 2.30 0.81 -4.33
CA HIS A 282 1.02 1.36 -4.77
C HIS A 282 0.85 1.16 -6.27
N GLY A 283 -0.39 1.21 -6.72
CA GLY A 283 -0.83 0.95 -8.09
C GLY A 283 -1.33 2.20 -8.80
N PHE A 284 -0.96 3.41 -8.34
CA PHE A 284 -1.39 4.67 -8.96
C PHE A 284 -0.84 4.81 -10.37
N TYR A 285 -1.73 5.15 -11.30
CA TYR A 285 -1.36 5.39 -12.69
C TYR A 285 -1.09 6.87 -12.96
N GLY A 286 -0.01 7.14 -13.69
CA GLY A 286 0.34 8.47 -14.20
C GLY A 286 0.83 8.39 -15.64
N GLY A 287 -0.06 8.59 -16.61
CA GLY A 287 0.25 8.47 -18.04
C GLY A 287 0.95 9.69 -18.66
N GLY A 288 0.91 10.84 -17.99
CA GLY A 288 1.56 12.06 -18.47
C GLY A 288 3.07 12.06 -18.20
N TYR A 289 3.87 12.44 -19.19
CA TYR A 289 5.31 12.63 -18.99
C TYR A 289 5.57 13.72 -17.95
N GLY A 290 6.50 13.46 -17.03
CA GLY A 290 6.90 14.38 -15.98
C GLY A 290 7.16 13.68 -14.65
N ARG A 291 7.21 14.45 -13.56
CA ARG A 291 7.47 13.95 -12.19
C ARG A 291 6.55 12.80 -11.77
N TRP A 292 5.28 12.89 -12.18
CA TRP A 292 4.23 11.95 -11.79
C TRP A 292 4.03 10.82 -12.79
N PHE A 293 4.92 10.67 -13.78
CA PHE A 293 4.87 9.53 -14.68
C PHE A 293 5.00 8.21 -13.89
N GLY A 294 4.13 7.26 -14.21
CA GLY A 294 3.96 6.04 -13.45
C GLY A 294 3.01 5.08 -14.13
N GLU A 295 3.45 4.42 -15.19
CA GLU A 295 2.64 3.39 -15.84
C GLU A 295 2.59 2.10 -15.01
N HIS A 296 1.54 1.30 -15.20
CA HIS A 296 1.54 -0.07 -14.72
C HIS A 296 2.57 -0.89 -15.48
N ARG A 297 3.46 -1.57 -14.77
CA ARG A 297 4.46 -2.44 -15.37
C ARG A 297 4.99 -3.47 -14.39
N SER A 298 5.50 -4.57 -14.92
CA SER A 298 5.96 -5.71 -14.13
C SER A 298 7.47 -5.82 -14.02
N ILE A 299 8.28 -4.95 -14.65
CA ILE A 299 9.73 -5.16 -14.79
C ILE A 299 10.43 -5.45 -13.46
N GLY A 300 10.21 -4.64 -12.42
CA GLY A 300 10.80 -4.89 -11.11
C GLY A 300 10.29 -6.19 -10.46
N ILE A 301 9.01 -6.52 -10.62
CA ILE A 301 8.44 -7.78 -10.13
C ILE A 301 9.04 -8.99 -10.88
N ASP A 302 9.13 -8.90 -12.20
CA ASP A 302 9.67 -9.94 -13.07
C ASP A 302 11.15 -10.18 -12.74
N ARG A 303 11.94 -9.12 -12.52
CA ARG A 303 13.35 -9.23 -12.10
C ARG A 303 13.50 -10.01 -10.80
N ILE A 304 12.63 -9.77 -9.81
CA ILE A 304 12.64 -10.54 -8.57
C ILE A 304 12.20 -11.98 -8.83
N ARG A 305 11.16 -12.20 -9.64
CA ARG A 305 10.64 -13.54 -9.98
C ARG A 305 11.60 -14.39 -10.81
N GLU A 306 12.51 -13.78 -11.57
CA GLU A 306 13.60 -14.51 -12.23
C GLU A 306 14.49 -15.24 -11.23
N LEU A 307 14.66 -14.68 -10.02
CA LEU A 307 15.48 -15.25 -8.95
C LEU A 307 14.64 -16.02 -7.91
N ARG A 308 13.38 -15.63 -7.71
CA ARG A 308 12.41 -16.19 -6.76
C ARG A 308 11.06 -16.42 -7.46
N PRO A 309 10.90 -17.46 -8.31
CA PRO A 309 9.71 -17.64 -9.17
C PRO A 309 8.38 -17.71 -8.42
N GLU A 310 8.40 -18.11 -7.15
CA GLU A 310 7.25 -18.18 -6.26
C GLU A 310 6.81 -16.82 -5.68
N MET A 311 7.62 -15.77 -5.88
CA MET A 311 7.38 -14.46 -5.27
C MET A 311 6.06 -13.84 -5.74
N LYS A 312 5.21 -13.50 -4.76
CA LYS A 312 3.95 -12.78 -4.99
C LYS A 312 4.18 -11.27 -4.93
N ALA A 313 3.28 -10.52 -5.56
CA ALA A 313 3.31 -9.06 -5.54
C ALA A 313 1.92 -8.47 -5.27
N TRP A 314 1.77 -7.50 -4.38
CA TRP A 314 0.48 -6.84 -4.09
C TRP A 314 0.51 -5.36 -4.42
N VAL A 315 -0.61 -4.84 -4.91
CA VAL A 315 -0.94 -3.42 -4.79
C VAL A 315 -1.46 -3.18 -3.39
N THR A 316 -0.80 -2.30 -2.62
CA THR A 316 -1.20 -1.98 -1.25
C THR A 316 -1.86 -0.59 -1.11
N SER A 317 -2.02 0.12 -2.22
CA SER A 317 -2.86 1.30 -2.33
C SER A 317 -3.14 1.61 -3.81
N THR A 318 -4.36 2.01 -4.12
CA THR A 318 -4.75 2.62 -5.41
C THR A 318 -6.06 3.39 -5.21
N SER A 319 -6.42 4.29 -6.11
CA SER A 319 -7.60 5.14 -5.91
C SER A 319 -8.90 4.39 -6.26
N TRP A 320 -9.97 4.66 -5.51
CA TRP A 320 -11.34 4.40 -5.98
C TRP A 320 -11.75 5.31 -7.14
N SER A 321 -11.03 6.45 -7.30
CA SER A 321 -11.28 7.46 -8.33
C SER A 321 -12.77 7.80 -8.43
N LYS A 322 -13.32 7.84 -9.63
CA LYS A 322 -14.76 8.04 -9.88
C LYS A 322 -15.56 6.73 -9.95
N MET A 323 -14.92 5.58 -9.66
CA MET A 323 -15.51 4.24 -9.83
C MET A 323 -16.12 4.02 -11.22
N ASP A 324 -15.47 4.55 -12.25
CA ASP A 324 -15.89 4.46 -13.65
C ASP A 324 -15.05 3.44 -14.44
N VAL A 325 -15.21 3.42 -15.77
CA VAL A 325 -14.46 2.54 -16.66
C VAL A 325 -12.95 2.81 -16.65
N GLU A 326 -12.51 4.02 -16.33
CA GLU A 326 -11.08 4.34 -16.20
C GLU A 326 -10.51 3.68 -14.97
N ASN A 327 -11.21 3.74 -13.83
CA ASN A 327 -10.83 3.01 -12.62
C ASN A 327 -10.75 1.49 -12.87
N LEU A 328 -11.73 0.89 -13.55
CA LEU A 328 -11.68 -0.52 -13.93
C LEU A 328 -10.46 -0.83 -14.81
N LYS A 329 -10.10 0.08 -15.72
CA LYS A 329 -8.90 -0.08 -16.54
C LYS A 329 -7.61 -0.01 -15.71
N GLU A 330 -7.58 0.80 -14.66
CA GLU A 330 -6.45 0.84 -13.74
C GLU A 330 -6.30 -0.45 -12.91
N HIS A 331 -7.41 -1.01 -12.40
CA HIS A 331 -7.40 -2.32 -11.75
C HIS A 331 -6.94 -3.41 -12.72
N HIS A 332 -7.45 -3.40 -13.95
CA HIS A 332 -6.98 -4.30 -15.02
C HIS A 332 -5.47 -4.14 -15.26
N GLY A 333 -4.95 -2.91 -15.33
CA GLY A 333 -3.53 -2.64 -15.55
C GLY A 333 -2.65 -3.18 -14.42
N ASN A 334 -3.07 -2.99 -13.16
CA ASN A 334 -2.40 -3.59 -12.02
C ASN A 334 -2.39 -5.13 -12.10
N ILE A 335 -3.55 -5.76 -12.36
CA ILE A 335 -3.66 -7.21 -12.45
C ILE A 335 -2.81 -7.74 -13.61
N TYR A 336 -3.06 -7.29 -14.85
CA TYR A 336 -2.52 -7.96 -16.02
C TYR A 336 -1.17 -7.41 -16.47
N THR A 337 -0.94 -6.10 -16.35
CA THR A 337 0.31 -5.45 -16.80
C THR A 337 1.38 -5.47 -15.71
N ALA A 338 1.03 -5.09 -14.47
CA ALA A 338 1.96 -5.18 -13.34
C ALA A 338 2.08 -6.61 -12.77
N LYS A 339 1.16 -7.51 -13.12
CA LYS A 339 1.22 -8.94 -12.76
C LYS A 339 1.12 -9.22 -11.25
N VAL A 340 0.28 -8.46 -10.56
CA VAL A 340 0.07 -8.60 -9.11
C VAL A 340 -0.87 -9.78 -8.77
N ASN A 341 -0.77 -10.24 -7.53
CA ASN A 341 -1.54 -11.31 -6.90
C ASN A 341 -2.63 -10.79 -5.96
N GLY A 342 -2.63 -9.50 -5.62
CA GLY A 342 -3.64 -8.89 -4.76
C GLY A 342 -3.69 -7.38 -4.93
N ILE A 343 -4.87 -6.78 -4.67
CA ILE A 343 -5.07 -5.32 -4.72
C ILE A 343 -5.84 -4.84 -3.51
N ILE A 344 -5.28 -3.83 -2.83
CA ILE A 344 -5.91 -3.09 -1.74
C ILE A 344 -6.09 -1.63 -2.20
N PRO A 345 -7.33 -1.17 -2.43
CA PRO A 345 -7.61 0.26 -2.65
C PRO A 345 -7.35 1.09 -1.38
N TRP A 346 -7.07 2.38 -1.58
CA TRP A 346 -6.92 3.36 -0.53
C TRP A 346 -8.25 3.66 0.14
N ALA A 347 -8.26 3.70 1.49
CA ALA A 347 -9.34 4.18 2.34
C ALA A 347 -10.77 4.03 1.76
N GLY A 348 -11.40 2.89 2.02
CA GLY A 348 -12.73 2.57 1.48
C GLY A 348 -13.91 3.14 2.27
N ILE A 349 -13.67 3.99 3.27
CA ILE A 349 -14.68 4.65 4.10
C ILE A 349 -14.46 6.16 4.02
#